data_AF-A0A2M9IYN0-F1
#
_entry.id   AF-A0A2M9IYN0-F1
#
_cell.length_a   1.000
_cell.length_b   1.000
_cell.length_c   1.000
_cell.angle_alpha   90.00
_cell.angle_beta   90.00
_cell.angle_gamma   90.00
#
_symmetry.space_group_name_H-M   'P 1'
#
loop_
_entity.id
_entity.type
_entity.pdbx_description
1 polymer ?
#
loop_
_entity_poly.entity_id
_entity_poly.type
_entity_poly.pdbx_seq_one_letter_code
_entity_poly.pdbx_strand_id
1 'polypeptide(L)'
;MPESSERGRPTFGGGRLTPADPLIVYGTESGPAAPVPLPHAPDPAAITLEVAPVQTQTLTDHDVVTAVPPQSRAEHHPEAEPAGSSAGPAAGPVPEEEAPEPPEPRAGRADTGGPSSDLFRQYLREIGRIPLLTAAEEVELARRVEAGLFAEEKLGSTPDLDSQLALDLDKLVVMGRMAKRRLIEANLRLVVSVAKRYVGRGLTMLDLVQEGNLGLIRAVEKFDYARGYKFSTYATWWIRQAMSRALADQARTIRVPVHVVELINRVVRVQRRMLQERGYEPTAEEVAAHLDLTPERVGEVLRLAQEPVSLHAPVGEEDDVALGDLIEDGDAASPVESAAFLLLRQHLEAVLSTLGERERKVVQLRYGLADGRPRTLEEIGRIFGVTRERIRQIESKTLNKLRDHAFADQLRGYLD
;
A
#
# COMPACT_ATOMS: atom_id res chain seq x y z
N MET A 1 30.39 35.33 -45.54
CA MET A 1 29.45 34.91 -46.59
C MET A 1 28.12 34.57 -45.91
N PRO A 2 27.09 35.43 -46.04
CA PRO A 2 25.74 35.24 -45.50
C PRO A 2 24.72 34.84 -46.60
N GLU A 3 23.57 34.27 -46.23
CA GLU A 3 22.24 34.29 -46.92
C GLU A 3 21.30 33.37 -46.10
N SER A 4 20.20 33.76 -45.44
CA SER A 4 19.01 34.58 -45.75
C SER A 4 18.06 33.95 -46.79
N SER A 5 16.85 33.53 -46.34
CA SER A 5 15.51 33.82 -46.93
C SER A 5 14.48 32.84 -46.33
N GLU A 6 13.47 33.21 -45.53
CA GLU A 6 12.25 34.01 -45.77
C GLU A 6 11.22 33.43 -46.78
N ARG A 7 9.96 33.35 -46.31
CA ARG A 7 8.63 33.36 -46.99
C ARG A 7 8.13 32.05 -47.63
N GLY A 8 6.84 31.69 -47.60
CA GLY A 8 5.66 32.47 -47.20
C GLY A 8 4.35 31.67 -47.18
N ARG A 9 3.31 32.32 -46.65
CA ARG A 9 1.88 31.96 -46.73
C ARG A 9 1.37 31.95 -48.18
N PRO A 10 0.16 31.42 -48.39
CA PRO A 10 -0.87 32.28 -48.98
C PRO A 10 -2.23 32.22 -48.25
N THR A 11 -3.02 33.27 -48.47
CA THR A 11 -4.38 33.51 -47.96
C THR A 11 -5.30 33.96 -49.11
N PHE A 12 -6.59 33.62 -49.02
CA PHE A 12 -7.80 34.18 -49.70
C PHE A 12 -7.92 33.98 -51.24
N GLY A 13 -9.09 33.77 -51.85
CA GLY A 13 -10.50 33.72 -51.41
C GLY A 13 -11.49 33.68 -52.60
N GLY A 14 -12.79 33.47 -52.32
CA GLY A 14 -13.97 33.75 -53.17
C GLY A 14 -14.37 32.66 -54.19
N GLY A 15 -15.63 32.25 -54.39
CA GLY A 15 -16.95 32.62 -53.87
C GLY A 15 -18.09 32.00 -54.72
N ARG A 16 -19.35 32.15 -54.24
CA ARG A 16 -20.70 31.77 -54.81
C ARG A 16 -21.20 30.36 -54.42
N LEU A 17 -22.29 30.13 -53.66
CA LEU A 17 -23.68 30.63 -53.49
C LEU A 17 -24.73 29.57 -53.94
N THR A 18 -25.35 28.92 -52.94
CA THR A 18 -26.79 28.49 -52.80
C THR A 18 -27.38 27.35 -53.67
N PRO A 19 -28.55 26.76 -53.31
CA PRO A 19 -29.03 26.28 -51.99
C PRO A 19 -29.78 24.91 -52.07
N ALA A 20 -29.91 24.18 -50.95
CA ALA A 20 -31.03 23.25 -50.72
C ALA A 20 -31.16 22.94 -49.22
N ASP A 21 -32.08 23.64 -48.56
CA ASP A 21 -32.69 23.32 -47.27
C ASP A 21 -33.66 22.11 -47.41
N PRO A 22 -34.24 21.50 -46.33
CA PRO A 22 -34.34 22.03 -44.98
C PRO A 22 -34.05 21.08 -43.79
N LEU A 23 -33.77 21.76 -42.69
CA LEU A 23 -33.96 21.40 -41.29
C LEU A 23 -35.26 20.62 -41.02
N ILE A 24 -35.15 19.50 -40.30
CA ILE A 24 -36.28 18.92 -39.56
C ILE A 24 -36.26 19.45 -38.14
N VAL A 25 -37.37 20.11 -37.81
CA VAL A 25 -37.75 20.70 -36.53
C VAL A 25 -38.00 19.60 -35.49
N TYR A 26 -37.49 19.82 -34.28
CA TYR A 26 -37.87 19.06 -33.09
C TYR A 26 -39.36 19.27 -32.77
N GLY A 27 -40.16 18.22 -32.95
CA GLY A 27 -41.52 18.15 -32.44
C GLY A 27 -41.52 17.62 -31.00
N THR A 28 -41.96 18.46 -30.07
CA THR A 28 -42.36 18.07 -28.72
C THR A 28 -43.76 17.48 -28.77
N GLU A 29 -43.89 16.15 -28.67
CA GLU A 29 -45.15 15.51 -28.30
C GLU A 29 -44.95 14.66 -27.05
N SER A 30 -45.67 15.07 -26.01
CA SER A 30 -45.82 14.36 -24.74
C SER A 30 -46.80 13.20 -24.92
N GLY A 31 -46.33 11.98 -24.64
CA GLY A 31 -47.16 10.78 -24.48
C GLY A 31 -46.50 9.84 -23.46
N PRO A 32 -47.27 9.15 -22.60
CA PRO A 32 -46.72 8.43 -21.46
C PRO A 32 -45.99 7.16 -21.90
N ALA A 33 -44.69 7.09 -21.62
CA ALA A 33 -43.87 5.91 -21.85
C ALA A 33 -44.24 4.79 -20.88
N ALA A 34 -44.57 3.62 -21.42
CA ALA A 34 -44.72 2.38 -20.67
C ALA A 34 -43.37 1.97 -20.03
N PRO A 35 -43.35 1.41 -18.80
CA PRO A 35 -42.11 1.08 -18.11
C PRO A 35 -41.44 -0.13 -18.76
N VAL A 36 -40.21 0.07 -19.24
CA VAL A 36 -39.29 -1.00 -19.64
C VAL A 36 -38.76 -1.68 -18.37
N PRO A 37 -38.94 -2.99 -18.15
CA PRO A 37 -38.36 -3.67 -17.01
C PRO A 37 -36.87 -3.89 -17.22
N LEU A 38 -36.05 -3.40 -16.30
CA LEU A 38 -34.65 -3.80 -16.15
C LEU A 38 -34.58 -5.30 -15.80
N PRO A 39 -33.65 -6.08 -16.38
CA PRO A 39 -33.48 -7.47 -15.98
C PRO A 39 -32.94 -7.56 -14.54
N HIS A 40 -33.66 -8.31 -13.71
CA HIS A 40 -33.28 -8.67 -12.35
C HIS A 40 -31.90 -9.34 -12.31
N ALA A 41 -31.07 -8.90 -11.37
CA ALA A 41 -29.90 -9.65 -10.92
C ALA A 41 -30.35 -10.96 -10.28
N PRO A 42 -29.76 -12.12 -10.63
CA PRO A 42 -30.06 -13.37 -9.93
C PRO A 42 -29.28 -13.47 -8.61
N ASP A 43 -30.01 -13.82 -7.55
CA ASP A 43 -29.47 -14.24 -6.25
C ASP A 43 -28.48 -15.41 -6.38
N PRO A 44 -27.41 -15.45 -5.56
CA PRO A 44 -26.45 -16.55 -5.56
C PRO A 44 -26.92 -17.67 -4.61
N ALA A 45 -27.25 -18.83 -5.15
CA ALA A 45 -27.53 -20.04 -4.37
C ALA A 45 -26.54 -21.18 -4.68
N ALA A 46 -25.61 -21.35 -3.74
CA ALA A 46 -25.03 -22.60 -3.24
C ALA A 46 -24.33 -23.56 -4.21
N ILE A 47 -23.00 -23.47 -4.24
CA ILE A 47 -22.09 -24.61 -4.44
C ILE A 47 -21.48 -24.95 -3.07
N THR A 48 -21.70 -26.17 -2.61
CA THR A 48 -21.06 -26.76 -1.42
C THR A 48 -19.61 -27.13 -1.74
N LEU A 49 -18.67 -26.42 -1.10
CA LEU A 49 -17.28 -26.85 -0.93
C LEU A 49 -17.10 -27.20 0.55
N GLU A 50 -16.69 -28.44 0.82
CA GLU A 50 -16.21 -28.85 2.15
C GLU A 50 -14.92 -28.07 2.46
N VAL A 51 -14.99 -27.19 3.47
CA VAL A 51 -13.85 -26.54 4.09
C VAL A 51 -13.92 -26.85 5.58
N ALA A 52 -12.85 -27.41 6.13
CA ALA A 52 -12.72 -27.75 7.54
C ALA A 52 -12.87 -26.49 8.43
N PRO A 53 -13.53 -26.58 9.61
CA PRO A 53 -13.80 -25.41 10.43
C PRO A 53 -12.56 -24.96 11.23
N VAL A 54 -12.05 -23.77 10.91
CA VAL A 54 -11.21 -22.96 11.80
C VAL A 54 -12.14 -22.27 12.80
N GLN A 55 -11.95 -22.52 14.09
CA GLN A 55 -12.74 -21.89 15.15
C GLN A 55 -12.36 -20.41 15.30
N THR A 56 -13.27 -19.50 14.94
CA THR A 56 -13.25 -18.12 15.41
C THR A 56 -14.46 -17.90 16.32
N GLN A 57 -14.22 -17.82 17.62
CA GLN A 57 -15.24 -17.42 18.58
C GLN A 57 -15.44 -15.90 18.46
N THR A 58 -16.62 -15.50 17.99
CA THR A 58 -17.16 -14.16 18.16
C THR A 58 -18.28 -14.26 19.19
N LEU A 59 -18.13 -13.56 20.32
CA LEU A 59 -19.16 -13.45 21.35
C LEU A 59 -19.78 -12.06 21.25
N THR A 60 -21.08 -12.01 20.98
CA THR A 60 -21.96 -10.84 21.12
C THR A 60 -22.71 -10.88 22.46
N ASP A 61 -23.11 -9.68 22.88
CA ASP A 61 -23.48 -9.18 24.20
C ASP A 61 -24.87 -9.60 24.77
N HIS A 62 -25.05 -9.28 26.06
CA HIS A 62 -26.24 -9.34 26.97
C HIS A 62 -26.48 -10.64 27.77
N ASP A 63 -26.66 -10.68 29.10
CA ASP A 63 -26.76 -9.68 30.19
C ASP A 63 -26.57 -10.44 31.53
N VAL A 64 -25.93 -9.84 32.55
CA VAL A 64 -26.46 -9.58 33.92
C VAL A 64 -25.38 -8.88 34.76
N VAL A 65 -25.83 -7.77 35.34
CA VAL A 65 -25.14 -6.70 36.07
C VAL A 65 -24.70 -7.10 37.49
N THR A 66 -23.51 -6.66 37.90
CA THR A 66 -23.27 -6.15 39.27
C THR A 66 -22.40 -4.89 39.20
N ALA A 67 -22.91 -3.81 39.80
CA ALA A 67 -22.40 -2.45 39.76
C ALA A 67 -21.30 -2.16 40.79
N VAL A 68 -20.29 -1.36 40.41
CA VAL A 68 -19.42 -0.54 41.29
C VAL A 68 -18.83 0.65 40.45
N PRO A 69 -18.36 1.78 41.03
CA PRO A 69 -18.78 3.16 40.73
C PRO A 69 -17.79 3.92 39.82
N PRO A 70 -18.08 5.17 39.38
CA PRO A 70 -17.29 5.87 38.38
C PRO A 70 -15.96 6.37 38.97
N GLN A 71 -14.84 5.98 38.36
CA GLN A 71 -13.53 6.53 38.69
C GLN A 71 -13.16 7.64 37.71
N SER A 72 -12.84 8.79 38.30
CA SER A 72 -12.40 10.04 37.69
C SER A 72 -11.14 9.88 36.85
N ARG A 73 -11.12 10.61 35.73
CA ARG A 73 -9.96 10.91 34.89
C ARG A 73 -8.79 11.39 35.76
N ALA A 74 -7.74 10.58 35.87
CA ALA A 74 -6.48 10.98 36.49
C ALA A 74 -5.43 11.24 35.41
N GLU A 75 -5.16 12.51 35.19
CA GLU A 75 -3.82 13.01 34.90
C GLU A 75 -2.86 12.43 35.96
N HIS A 76 -1.60 12.12 35.64
CA HIS A 76 -0.43 12.35 36.50
C HIS A 76 0.85 11.87 35.82
N HIS A 77 1.71 12.85 35.51
CA HIS A 77 3.16 12.72 35.39
C HIS A 77 3.74 12.21 36.73
N PRO A 78 4.83 11.41 36.74
CA PRO A 78 5.54 11.16 37.98
C PRO A 78 6.45 12.36 38.30
N GLU A 79 6.07 13.14 39.30
CA GLU A 79 6.95 14.03 40.06
C GLU A 79 7.82 13.22 41.02
N ALA A 80 9.10 13.57 41.08
CA ALA A 80 10.04 13.12 42.09
C ALA A 80 10.14 14.20 43.18
N GLU A 81 9.97 13.80 44.44
CA GLU A 81 10.21 14.65 45.62
C GLU A 81 11.37 14.10 46.47
N PRO A 82 12.07 14.96 47.24
CA PRO A 82 13.49 14.80 47.55
C PRO A 82 13.75 14.33 49.00
N ALA A 83 14.89 13.67 49.22
CA ALA A 83 15.43 13.47 50.57
C ALA A 83 16.97 13.54 50.60
N GLY A 84 17.48 14.50 51.39
CA GLY A 84 18.63 14.32 52.29
C GLY A 84 20.04 14.24 51.70
N SER A 85 20.74 15.37 51.75
CA SER A 85 22.17 15.53 51.49
C SER A 85 23.08 14.68 52.39
N SER A 86 24.05 13.99 51.79
CA SER A 86 25.41 13.84 52.34
C SER A 86 26.45 13.76 51.20
N ALA A 87 27.64 14.30 51.44
CA ALA A 87 28.56 14.81 50.43
C ALA A 87 29.63 13.81 49.93
N GLY A 88 29.81 13.78 48.59
CA GLY A 88 31.05 13.53 47.83
C GLY A 88 31.52 12.08 47.57
N PRO A 89 32.35 11.80 46.53
CA PRO A 89 32.71 12.57 45.34
C PRO A 89 32.33 11.87 44.01
N ALA A 90 32.36 12.64 42.92
CA ALA A 90 32.36 12.27 41.50
C ALA A 90 32.28 10.76 41.14
N ALA A 91 31.12 10.34 40.64
CA ALA A 91 30.95 9.11 39.86
C ALA A 91 30.39 9.48 38.48
N GLY A 92 31.02 8.92 37.43
CA GLY A 92 30.83 9.28 36.03
C GLY A 92 29.43 9.05 35.47
N PRO A 93 29.19 9.44 34.21
CA PRO A 93 27.89 9.32 33.57
C PRO A 93 27.43 7.86 33.54
N VAL A 94 26.18 7.65 33.94
CA VAL A 94 25.44 6.39 33.82
C VAL A 94 25.48 5.93 32.36
N PRO A 95 25.73 4.64 32.05
CA PRO A 95 25.82 4.18 30.67
C PRO A 95 24.47 4.36 29.95
N GLU A 96 24.50 5.03 28.80
CA GLU A 96 23.45 4.97 27.79
C GLU A 96 23.24 3.51 27.39
N GLU A 97 22.04 2.98 27.58
CA GLU A 97 21.67 1.67 27.04
C GLU A 97 21.51 1.81 25.51
N GLU A 98 22.61 1.57 24.81
CA GLU A 98 22.68 1.50 23.35
C GLU A 98 21.64 0.52 22.80
N ALA A 99 20.68 1.04 22.06
CA ALA A 99 20.01 0.22 21.06
C ALA A 99 21.10 -0.29 20.09
N PRO A 100 21.25 -1.61 19.88
CA PRO A 100 22.36 -2.13 19.10
C PRO A 100 22.28 -1.64 17.65
N GLU A 101 23.40 -1.12 17.14
CA GLU A 101 23.55 -0.79 15.73
C GLU A 101 23.29 -2.04 14.86
N PRO A 102 22.29 -2.02 13.96
CA PRO A 102 22.09 -3.09 13.00
C PRO A 102 23.23 -3.10 11.96
N PRO A 103 23.41 -4.19 11.19
CA PRO A 103 24.61 -4.40 10.37
C PRO A 103 24.90 -3.19 9.49
N GLU A 104 26.17 -2.80 9.41
CA GLU A 104 26.62 -1.87 8.38
C GLU A 104 26.21 -2.42 7.01
N PRO A 105 25.61 -1.60 6.12
CA PRO A 105 25.34 -2.04 4.77
C PRO A 105 26.68 -2.40 4.11
N ARG A 106 26.72 -3.55 3.43
CA ARG A 106 27.84 -3.89 2.55
C ARG A 106 28.05 -2.71 1.61
N ALA A 107 29.25 -2.14 1.61
CA ALA A 107 29.64 -1.02 0.76
C ALA A 107 29.60 -1.43 -0.72
N GLY A 108 28.39 -1.46 -1.29
CA GLY A 108 28.18 -1.37 -2.72
C GLY A 108 28.64 0.01 -3.17
N ARG A 109 29.44 0.04 -4.24
CA ARG A 109 30.03 1.22 -4.88
C ARG A 109 29.20 2.48 -4.64
N ALA A 110 29.83 3.46 -3.99
CA ALA A 110 29.27 4.80 -3.88
C ALA A 110 28.98 5.33 -5.29
N ASP A 111 27.69 5.49 -5.60
CA ASP A 111 27.22 6.15 -6.82
C ASP A 111 27.51 7.65 -6.69
N THR A 112 28.77 8.02 -6.91
CA THR A 112 29.26 9.38 -6.81
C THR A 112 28.91 10.14 -8.09
N GLY A 113 27.75 10.81 -8.10
CA GLY A 113 27.49 11.87 -9.07
C GLY A 113 26.09 11.96 -9.70
N GLY A 114 25.05 11.34 -9.13
CA GLY A 114 23.68 11.51 -9.64
C GLY A 114 23.05 12.86 -9.28
N PRO A 115 22.00 13.31 -10.01
CA PRO A 115 21.27 14.58 -9.76
C PRO A 115 20.67 14.66 -8.34
N SER A 116 20.34 13.52 -7.73
CA SER A 116 19.88 13.45 -6.34
C SER A 116 20.94 13.91 -5.34
N SER A 117 22.23 13.64 -5.61
CA SER A 117 23.33 14.10 -4.76
C SER A 117 23.48 15.63 -4.79
N ASP A 118 23.17 16.25 -5.93
CA ASP A 118 23.19 17.71 -6.09
C ASP A 118 22.00 18.40 -5.41
N LEU A 119 20.81 17.78 -5.44
CA LEU A 119 19.66 18.23 -4.67
C LEU A 119 19.93 18.20 -3.16
N PHE A 120 20.55 17.12 -2.66
CA PHE A 120 20.92 17.04 -1.25
C PHE A 120 21.96 18.10 -0.86
N ARG A 121 22.96 18.35 -1.70
CA ARG A 121 23.94 19.44 -1.48
C ARG A 121 23.30 20.83 -1.49
N GLN A 122 22.31 21.06 -2.35
CA GLN A 122 21.53 22.30 -2.33
C GLN A 122 20.81 22.46 -1.00
N TYR A 123 20.07 21.43 -0.57
CA TYR A 123 19.39 21.43 0.72
C TYR A 123 20.32 21.73 1.90
N LEU A 124 21.50 21.07 1.95
CA LEU A 124 22.49 21.33 3.00
C LEU A 124 23.00 22.78 3.02
N ARG A 125 23.16 23.41 1.84
CA ARG A 125 23.55 24.82 1.75
C ARG A 125 22.45 25.74 2.28
N GLU A 126 21.19 25.45 1.99
CA GLU A 126 20.05 26.24 2.44
C GLU A 126 19.91 26.21 3.97
N ILE A 127 19.91 25.01 4.58
CA ILE A 127 19.81 24.87 6.04
C ILE A 127 21.07 25.37 6.76
N GLY A 128 22.22 25.37 6.09
CA GLY A 128 23.48 25.88 6.63
C GLY A 128 23.55 27.39 6.78
N ARG A 129 22.70 28.15 6.07
CA ARG A 129 22.61 29.62 6.16
C ARG A 129 21.91 30.09 7.44
N ILE A 130 21.14 29.20 8.07
CA ILE A 130 20.32 29.52 9.24
C ILE A 130 21.19 29.35 10.49
N PRO A 131 21.35 30.41 11.32
CA PRO A 131 22.17 30.31 12.53
C PRO A 131 21.48 29.41 13.57
N LEU A 132 22.32 28.73 14.35
CA LEU A 132 21.85 27.91 15.47
C LEU A 132 21.34 28.79 16.60
N LEU A 133 20.36 28.27 17.34
CA LEU A 133 19.79 28.96 18.50
C LEU A 133 20.61 28.66 19.76
N THR A 134 20.62 29.63 20.65
CA THR A 134 21.03 29.48 22.04
C THR A 134 19.87 28.95 22.89
N ALA A 135 20.17 28.40 24.07
CA ALA A 135 19.13 27.90 24.98
C ALA A 135 18.13 29.00 25.40
N ALA A 136 18.58 30.26 25.53
CA ALA A 136 17.69 31.38 25.84
C ALA A 136 16.74 31.70 24.66
N GLU A 137 17.24 31.67 23.44
CA GLU A 137 16.43 31.89 22.23
C GLU A 137 15.43 30.74 22.00
N GLU A 138 15.79 29.49 22.33
CA GLU A 138 14.87 28.35 22.28
C GLU A 138 13.66 28.59 23.19
N VAL A 139 13.89 29.03 24.43
CA VAL A 139 12.83 29.34 25.40
C VAL A 139 11.98 30.53 24.93
N GLU A 140 12.61 31.58 24.40
CA GLU A 140 11.90 32.75 23.89
C GLU A 140 10.98 32.40 22.71
N LEU A 141 11.48 31.63 21.74
CA LEU A 141 10.70 31.18 20.60
C LEU A 141 9.57 30.25 21.05
N ALA A 142 9.83 29.30 21.96
CA ALA A 142 8.81 28.40 22.48
C ALA A 142 7.66 29.15 23.18
N ARG A 143 7.97 30.18 23.98
CA ARG A 143 6.94 31.03 24.60
C ARG A 143 6.11 31.79 23.57
N ARG A 144 6.72 32.31 22.50
CA ARG A 144 5.98 32.97 21.41
C ARG A 144 5.08 32.00 20.64
N VAL A 145 5.54 30.76 20.47
CA VAL A 145 4.74 29.69 19.83
C VAL A 145 3.51 29.38 20.69
N GLU A 146 3.68 29.16 21.99
CA GLU A 146 2.59 28.91 22.93
C GLU A 146 1.59 30.08 22.96
N ALA A 147 2.07 31.32 23.03
CA ALA A 147 1.23 32.51 23.01
C ALA A 147 0.41 32.64 21.71
N GLY A 148 1.00 32.29 20.56
CA GLY A 148 0.29 32.28 19.27
C GLY A 148 -0.76 31.19 19.16
N LEU A 149 -0.48 29.98 19.66
CA LEU A 149 -1.43 28.88 19.72
C LEU A 149 -2.63 29.21 20.60
N PHE A 150 -2.38 29.78 21.78
CA PHE A 150 -3.43 30.23 22.69
C PHE A 150 -4.29 31.36 22.08
N ALA A 151 -3.66 32.28 21.34
CA ALA A 151 -4.39 33.34 20.64
C ALA A 151 -5.29 32.78 19.52
N GLU A 152 -4.79 31.78 18.78
CA GLU A 152 -5.54 31.09 17.72
C GLU A 152 -6.75 30.35 18.29
N GLU A 153 -6.59 29.64 19.40
CA GLU A 153 -7.68 28.96 20.10
C GLU A 153 -8.74 29.92 20.64
N LYS A 154 -8.32 31.07 21.20
CA LYS A 154 -9.23 32.12 21.66
C LYS A 154 -10.08 32.72 20.54
N LEU A 155 -9.47 32.99 19.39
CA LEU A 155 -10.18 33.49 18.21
C LEU A 155 -11.21 32.47 17.68
N GLY A 156 -10.92 31.17 17.76
CA GLY A 156 -11.83 30.13 17.30
C GLY A 156 -12.97 29.79 18.28
N SER A 157 -12.70 29.86 19.58
CA SER A 157 -13.65 29.42 20.63
C SER A 157 -14.67 30.48 21.04
N THR A 158 -14.38 31.76 20.83
CA THR A 158 -15.21 32.86 21.32
C THR A 158 -15.78 33.68 20.15
N PRO A 159 -17.05 33.45 19.76
CA PRO A 159 -17.74 34.34 18.82
C PRO A 159 -18.02 35.70 19.50
N ASP A 160 -17.96 36.79 18.74
CA ASP A 160 -18.14 38.19 19.20
C ASP A 160 -17.04 38.77 20.11
N LEU A 161 -15.77 38.62 19.69
CA LEU A 161 -14.67 39.38 20.29
C LEU A 161 -14.75 40.88 19.98
N ASP A 162 -14.30 41.69 20.94
CA ASP A 162 -14.01 43.10 20.70
C ASP A 162 -13.04 43.26 19.51
N SER A 163 -13.28 44.28 18.68
CA SER A 163 -12.54 44.49 17.44
C SER A 163 -11.05 44.78 17.68
N GLN A 164 -10.68 45.43 18.78
CA GLN A 164 -9.26 45.66 19.10
C GLN A 164 -8.59 44.39 19.60
N LEU A 165 -9.26 43.66 20.50
CA LEU A 165 -8.75 42.39 21.02
C LEU A 165 -8.56 41.36 19.89
N ALA A 166 -9.49 41.28 18.94
CA ALA A 166 -9.36 40.40 17.77
C ALA A 166 -8.12 40.72 16.93
N LEU A 167 -7.83 42.00 16.68
CA LEU A 167 -6.64 42.43 15.94
C LEU A 167 -5.34 42.10 16.68
N ASP A 168 -5.32 42.24 18.00
CA ASP A 168 -4.12 41.93 18.79
C ASP A 168 -3.86 40.42 18.90
N LEU A 169 -4.92 39.61 19.00
CA LEU A 169 -4.80 38.16 18.93
C LEU A 169 -4.29 37.71 17.55
N ASP A 170 -4.79 38.29 16.46
CA ASP A 170 -4.31 37.96 15.12
C ASP A 170 -2.81 38.26 14.95
N LYS A 171 -2.32 39.38 15.50
CA LYS A 171 -0.88 39.68 15.55
C LYS A 171 -0.09 38.61 16.32
N LEU A 172 -0.61 38.15 17.47
CA LEU A 172 0.03 37.08 18.25
C LEU A 172 0.08 35.76 17.48
N VAL A 173 -0.98 35.41 16.74
CA VAL A 173 -1.01 34.22 15.88
C VAL A 173 0.08 34.29 14.81
N VAL A 174 0.20 35.43 14.12
CA VAL A 174 1.24 35.63 13.10
C VAL A 174 2.64 35.53 13.71
N MET A 175 2.88 36.18 14.85
CA MET A 175 4.17 36.11 15.55
C MET A 175 4.50 34.69 16.03
N GLY A 176 3.51 33.95 16.54
CA GLY A 176 3.68 32.56 16.96
C GLY A 176 4.01 31.63 15.80
N ARG A 177 3.34 31.79 14.64
CA ARG A 177 3.64 31.04 13.42
C ARG A 177 5.06 31.33 12.91
N MET A 178 5.49 32.59 12.95
CA MET A 178 6.87 32.96 12.60
C MET A 178 7.88 32.35 13.57
N ALA A 179 7.60 32.37 14.88
CA ALA A 179 8.46 31.76 15.89
C ALA A 179 8.57 30.24 15.71
N LYS A 180 7.44 29.57 15.41
CA LYS A 180 7.40 28.12 15.11
C LYS A 180 8.29 27.80 13.91
N ARG A 181 8.13 28.54 12.81
CA ARG A 181 8.95 28.39 11.61
C ARG A 181 10.44 28.55 11.92
N ARG A 182 10.79 29.61 12.66
CA ARG A 182 12.18 29.88 13.05
C ARG A 182 12.79 28.77 13.90
N LEU A 183 12.03 28.23 14.85
CA LEU A 183 12.47 27.15 15.73
C LEU A 183 12.69 25.85 14.95
N ILE A 184 11.84 25.54 13.97
CA ILE A 184 12.01 24.39 13.05
C ILE A 184 13.27 24.59 12.19
N GLU A 185 13.36 25.72 11.50
CA GLU A 185 14.43 26.04 10.54
C GLU A 185 15.83 25.96 11.17
N ALA A 186 15.99 26.50 12.37
CA ALA A 186 17.28 26.48 13.08
C ALA A 186 17.71 25.05 13.50
N ASN A 187 16.77 24.11 13.56
CA ASN A 187 17.00 22.73 13.99
C ASN A 187 17.03 21.71 12.84
N LEU A 188 16.88 22.12 11.58
CA LEU A 188 16.93 21.21 10.43
C LEU A 188 18.25 20.42 10.34
N ARG A 189 19.35 21.00 10.83
CA ARG A 189 20.67 20.34 10.90
C ARG A 189 20.69 19.14 11.85
N LEU A 190 19.91 19.18 12.92
CA LEU A 190 19.75 18.05 13.85
C LEU A 190 19.09 16.86 13.15
N VAL A 191 18.09 17.10 12.30
CA VAL A 191 17.40 16.04 11.55
C VAL A 191 18.40 15.32 10.64
N VAL A 192 19.23 16.07 9.92
CA VAL A 192 20.26 15.50 9.04
C VAL A 192 21.27 14.66 9.84
N SER A 193 21.71 15.11 11.01
CA SER A 193 22.67 14.34 11.82
C SER A 193 22.07 13.03 12.35
N VAL A 194 20.78 13.02 12.69
CA VAL A 194 20.07 11.80 13.09
C VAL A 194 19.86 10.86 11.89
N ALA A 195 19.47 11.40 10.73
CA ALA A 195 19.17 10.65 9.51
C ALA A 195 20.37 9.83 8.99
N LYS A 196 21.60 10.32 9.19
CA LYS A 196 22.83 9.61 8.78
C LYS A 196 22.89 8.17 9.27
N ARG A 197 22.34 7.87 10.46
CA ARG A 197 22.31 6.53 11.06
C ARG A 197 21.30 5.58 10.41
N TYR A 198 20.45 6.07 9.50
CA TYR A 198 19.36 5.33 8.86
C TYR A 198 19.58 5.11 7.35
N VAL A 199 20.66 5.65 6.80
CA VAL A 199 21.00 5.51 5.36
C VAL A 199 21.28 4.04 5.02
N GLY A 200 20.90 3.63 3.81
CA GLY A 200 21.15 2.27 3.31
C GLY A 200 20.15 1.22 3.80
N ARG A 201 19.00 1.63 4.34
CA ARG A 201 17.93 0.73 4.82
C ARG A 201 16.69 0.69 3.92
N GLY A 202 16.81 1.12 2.66
CA GLY A 202 15.72 1.09 1.66
C GLY A 202 15.11 2.44 1.29
N LEU A 203 15.28 3.48 2.12
CA LEU A 203 14.87 4.85 1.81
C LEU A 203 16.07 5.73 1.43
N THR A 204 15.83 6.74 0.57
CA THR A 204 16.87 7.71 0.22
C THR A 204 17.16 8.66 1.39
N MET A 205 18.34 9.30 1.38
CA MET A 205 18.70 10.27 2.42
C MET A 205 17.72 11.45 2.48
N LEU A 206 17.20 11.91 1.34
CA LEU A 206 16.22 12.99 1.29
C LEU A 206 14.90 12.54 1.94
N ASP A 207 14.41 11.35 1.61
CA ASP A 207 13.15 10.84 2.18
C ASP A 207 13.25 10.68 3.70
N LEU A 208 14.36 10.12 4.19
CA LEU A 208 14.64 10.02 5.63
C LEU A 208 14.65 11.38 6.32
N VAL A 209 15.26 12.39 5.70
CA VAL A 209 15.30 13.76 6.23
C VAL A 209 13.90 14.37 6.24
N GLN A 210 13.09 14.16 5.20
CA GLN A 210 11.73 14.70 5.15
C GLN A 210 10.82 14.09 6.23
N GLU A 211 10.88 12.77 6.42
CA GLU A 211 10.16 12.09 7.50
C GLU A 211 10.66 12.53 8.89
N GLY A 212 11.97 12.73 9.01
CA GLY A 212 12.58 13.34 10.18
C GLY A 212 12.10 14.76 10.47
N ASN A 213 11.92 15.59 9.44
CA ASN A 213 11.40 16.94 9.54
C ASN A 213 9.94 16.93 10.06
N LEU A 214 9.12 15.96 9.64
CA LEU A 214 7.78 15.75 10.23
C LEU A 214 7.84 15.37 11.72
N GLY A 215 8.84 14.60 12.13
CA GLY A 215 9.14 14.35 13.55
C GLY A 215 9.52 15.63 14.30
N LEU A 216 10.40 16.44 13.71
CA LEU A 216 10.83 17.73 14.28
C LEU A 216 9.67 18.71 14.47
N ILE A 217 8.77 18.82 13.49
CA ILE A 217 7.59 19.69 13.58
C ILE A 217 6.73 19.29 14.79
N ARG A 218 6.47 17.99 14.98
CA ARG A 218 5.74 17.47 16.15
C ARG A 218 6.47 17.74 17.46
N ALA A 219 7.80 17.67 17.46
CA ALA A 219 8.61 18.01 18.62
C ALA A 219 8.43 19.48 19.01
N VAL A 220 8.42 20.40 18.03
CA VAL A 220 8.21 21.83 18.27
C VAL A 220 6.82 22.11 18.84
N GLU A 221 5.78 21.41 18.35
CA GLU A 221 4.41 21.57 18.83
C GLU A 221 4.21 21.11 20.27
N LYS A 222 4.99 20.12 20.72
CA LYS A 222 4.86 19.49 22.05
C LYS A 222 5.99 19.86 23.01
N PHE A 223 6.88 20.76 22.59
CA PHE A 223 8.02 21.13 23.41
C PHE A 223 7.58 22.00 24.58
N ASP A 224 8.04 21.63 25.77
CA ASP A 224 7.80 22.37 26.99
C ASP A 224 9.11 22.98 27.49
N TYR A 225 9.17 24.31 27.46
CA TYR A 225 10.34 25.07 27.90
C TYR A 225 10.44 25.20 29.43
N ALA A 226 9.36 24.97 30.18
CA ALA A 226 9.37 25.07 31.65
C ALA A 226 10.19 23.95 32.29
N ARG A 227 10.35 22.82 31.60
CA ARG A 227 11.16 21.67 32.04
C ARG A 227 12.67 21.95 32.07
N GLY A 228 13.15 23.04 31.47
CA GLY A 228 14.56 23.46 31.53
C GLY A 228 15.56 22.60 30.74
N TYR A 229 15.09 21.60 29.98
CA TYR A 229 15.92 20.81 29.08
C TYR A 229 16.09 21.51 27.73
N LYS A 230 17.23 21.28 27.08
CA LYS A 230 17.47 21.77 25.71
C LYS A 230 16.49 21.14 24.73
N PHE A 231 16.09 21.90 23.71
CA PHE A 231 15.18 21.42 22.69
C PHE A 231 15.70 20.17 21.97
N SER A 232 16.99 20.11 21.68
CA SER A 232 17.63 19.00 20.98
C SER A 232 17.46 17.63 21.67
N THR A 233 17.47 17.60 23.00
CA THR A 233 17.27 16.38 23.80
C THR A 233 15.89 15.79 23.53
N TYR A 234 14.85 16.62 23.54
CA TYR A 234 13.47 16.20 23.29
C TYR A 234 13.23 15.89 21.81
N ALA A 235 13.70 16.76 20.91
CA ALA A 235 13.48 16.65 19.48
C ALA A 235 14.08 15.36 18.89
N THR A 236 15.24 14.93 19.39
CA THR A 236 15.91 13.71 18.91
C THR A 236 15.00 12.48 19.01
N TRP A 237 14.16 12.37 20.05
CA TRP A 237 13.24 11.25 20.21
C TRP A 237 12.16 11.23 19.12
N TRP A 238 11.51 12.38 18.87
CA TRP A 238 10.48 12.50 17.84
C TRP A 238 11.02 12.31 16.42
N ILE A 239 12.21 12.82 16.14
CA ILE A 239 12.90 12.65 14.86
C ILE A 239 13.18 11.15 14.63
N ARG A 240 13.74 10.47 15.65
CA ARG A 240 14.04 9.03 15.59
C ARG A 240 12.78 8.18 15.40
N GLN A 241 11.71 8.53 16.10
CA GLN A 241 10.43 7.82 16.02
C GLN A 241 9.80 7.97 14.63
N ALA A 242 9.81 9.19 14.07
CA ALA A 242 9.27 9.45 12.74
C ALA A 242 10.04 8.69 11.65
N MET A 243 11.38 8.71 11.70
CA MET A 243 12.21 7.97 10.74
C MET A 243 12.02 6.45 10.85
N SER A 244 12.03 5.90 12.08
CA SER A 244 11.82 4.46 12.30
C SER A 244 10.44 4.01 11.82
N ARG A 245 9.41 4.83 12.04
CA ARG A 245 8.04 4.60 11.56
C ARG A 245 7.99 4.59 10.03
N ALA A 246 8.54 5.62 9.39
CA ALA A 246 8.55 5.73 7.94
C ALA A 246 9.32 4.58 7.28
N LEU A 247 10.43 4.16 7.89
CA LEU A 247 11.20 3.01 7.42
C LEU A 247 10.35 1.72 7.46
N ALA A 248 9.62 1.48 8.55
CA ALA A 248 8.74 0.32 8.65
C ALA A 248 7.57 0.38 7.65
N ASP A 249 7.08 1.58 7.35
CA ASP A 249 5.91 1.77 6.50
C ASP A 249 6.22 1.79 4.99
N GLN A 250 7.40 2.28 4.58
CA GLN A 250 7.73 2.62 3.19
C GLN A 250 8.98 1.94 2.62
N ALA A 251 9.90 1.42 3.46
CA ALA A 251 11.20 0.96 2.94
C ALA A 251 11.16 -0.32 2.10
N ARG A 252 10.06 -1.08 2.16
CA ARG A 252 9.89 -2.34 1.44
C ARG A 252 9.00 -2.14 0.22
N THR A 253 9.41 -2.74 -0.91
CA THR A 253 8.62 -2.77 -2.15
C THR A 253 7.23 -3.38 -1.93
N ILE A 254 7.17 -4.46 -1.16
CA ILE A 254 5.91 -5.06 -0.71
C ILE A 254 5.70 -4.62 0.74
N ARG A 255 4.69 -3.78 0.96
CA ARG A 255 4.40 -3.20 2.27
C ARG A 255 4.07 -4.29 3.29
N VAL A 256 4.69 -4.19 4.46
CA VAL A 256 4.45 -5.06 5.62
C VAL A 256 3.95 -4.21 6.79
N PRO A 257 2.93 -4.64 7.56
CA PRO A 257 2.46 -3.91 8.73
C PRO A 257 3.54 -3.71 9.80
N VAL A 258 3.51 -2.57 10.51
CA VAL A 258 4.55 -2.17 11.49
C VAL A 258 4.80 -3.24 12.57
N HIS A 259 3.74 -3.86 13.13
CA HIS A 259 3.89 -4.90 14.16
C HIS A 259 4.62 -6.16 13.65
N VAL A 260 4.51 -6.47 12.35
CA VAL A 260 5.24 -7.57 11.73
C VAL A 260 6.69 -7.16 11.49
N VAL A 261 6.97 -5.91 11.09
CA VAL A 261 8.34 -5.39 10.96
C VAL A 261 9.06 -5.37 12.31
N GLU A 262 8.37 -5.00 13.39
CA GLU A 262 8.89 -5.08 14.77
C GLU A 262 9.24 -6.52 15.15
N LEU A 263 8.39 -7.49 14.77
CA LEU A 263 8.65 -8.91 14.99
C LEU A 263 9.85 -9.40 14.17
N ILE A 264 9.95 -9.04 12.89
CA ILE A 264 11.12 -9.34 12.03
C ILE A 264 12.40 -8.81 12.69
N ASN A 265 12.41 -7.53 13.08
CA ASN A 265 13.58 -6.92 13.70
C ASN A 265 13.97 -7.58 15.04
N ARG A 266 12.97 -8.05 15.80
CA ARG A 266 13.19 -8.78 17.06
C ARG A 266 13.82 -10.15 16.80
N VAL A 267 13.27 -10.91 15.85
CA VAL A 267 13.79 -12.23 15.43
C VAL A 267 15.22 -12.10 14.92
N VAL A 268 15.49 -11.17 13.99
CA VAL A 268 16.82 -10.95 13.43
C VAL A 268 17.82 -10.51 14.51
N ARG A 269 17.41 -9.67 15.47
CA ARG A 269 18.27 -9.25 16.58
C ARG A 269 18.66 -10.41 17.48
N VAL A 270 17.71 -11.25 17.85
CA VAL A 270 17.97 -12.44 18.68
C VAL A 270 18.83 -13.44 17.93
N GLN A 271 18.52 -13.72 16.66
CA GLN A 271 19.34 -14.59 15.81
C GLN A 271 20.80 -14.12 15.75
N ARG A 272 21.03 -12.82 15.57
CA ARG A 272 22.38 -12.25 15.51
C ARG A 272 23.11 -12.30 16.85
N ARG A 273 22.41 -12.08 17.96
CA ARG A 273 22.97 -12.23 19.32
C ARG A 273 23.37 -13.69 19.59
N MET A 274 22.49 -14.63 19.27
CA MET A 274 22.75 -16.06 19.44
C MET A 274 23.89 -16.54 18.56
N LEU A 275 24.00 -16.04 17.32
CA LEU A 275 25.15 -16.30 16.44
C LEU A 275 26.47 -15.85 17.09
N GLN A 276 26.49 -14.69 17.74
CA GLN A 276 27.67 -14.17 18.42
C GLN A 276 28.02 -14.98 19.69
N GLU A 277 27.03 -15.39 20.47
CA GLU A 277 27.22 -16.16 21.72
C GLU A 277 27.61 -17.63 21.44
N ARG A 278 27.04 -18.24 20.41
CA ARG A 278 27.17 -19.68 20.13
C ARG A 278 28.17 -20.00 19.01
N GLY A 279 28.48 -19.04 18.15
CA GLY A 279 29.41 -19.22 17.03
C GLY A 279 28.84 -19.97 15.81
N TYR A 280 27.54 -20.25 15.78
CA TYR A 280 26.84 -20.83 14.62
C TYR A 280 25.46 -20.20 14.43
N GLU A 281 24.90 -20.31 13.22
CA GLU A 281 23.56 -19.77 12.93
C GLU A 281 22.50 -20.59 13.67
N PRO A 282 21.70 -19.97 14.56
CA PRO A 282 20.72 -20.71 15.35
C PRO A 282 19.57 -21.19 14.46
N THR A 283 19.03 -22.35 14.78
CA THR A 283 17.87 -22.91 14.08
C THR A 283 16.60 -22.11 14.41
N ALA A 284 15.57 -22.21 13.55
CA ALA A 284 14.28 -21.56 13.80
C ALA A 284 13.66 -22.00 15.13
N GLU A 285 13.87 -23.26 15.53
CA GLU A 285 13.41 -23.81 16.81
C GLU A 285 14.10 -23.17 18.01
N GLU A 286 15.42 -22.96 17.94
CA GLU A 286 16.18 -22.31 19.00
C GLU A 286 15.79 -20.84 19.18
N VAL A 287 15.58 -20.13 18.07
CA VAL A 287 15.12 -18.73 18.10
C VAL A 287 13.68 -18.64 18.63
N ALA A 288 12.83 -19.58 18.25
CA ALA A 288 11.45 -19.68 18.72
C ALA A 288 11.38 -19.91 20.23
N ALA A 289 12.20 -20.83 20.76
CA ALA A 289 12.31 -21.10 22.19
C ALA A 289 12.81 -19.89 23.00
N HIS A 290 13.69 -19.04 22.43
CA HIS A 290 14.17 -17.84 23.11
C HIS A 290 13.17 -16.68 23.10
N LEU A 291 12.26 -16.66 22.12
CA LEU A 291 11.27 -15.60 21.92
C LEU A 291 9.85 -15.97 22.38
N ASP A 292 9.67 -17.16 22.95
CA ASP A 292 8.37 -17.75 23.30
C ASP A 292 7.38 -17.78 22.12
N LEU A 293 7.89 -18.16 20.94
CA LEU A 293 7.12 -18.28 19.70
C LEU A 293 7.09 -19.73 19.22
N THR A 294 6.21 -20.05 18.25
CA THR A 294 6.25 -21.34 17.57
C THR A 294 7.32 -21.33 16.47
N PRO A 295 8.01 -22.47 16.20
CA PRO A 295 9.00 -22.56 15.12
C PRO A 295 8.42 -22.20 13.75
N GLU A 296 7.17 -22.61 13.49
CA GLU A 296 6.42 -22.27 12.27
C GLU A 296 6.29 -20.74 12.11
N ARG A 297 5.96 -20.03 13.18
CA ARG A 297 5.80 -18.57 13.16
C ARG A 297 7.13 -17.87 12.89
N VAL A 298 8.23 -18.37 13.46
CA VAL A 298 9.58 -17.84 13.15
C VAL A 298 9.91 -18.07 11.67
N GLY A 299 9.60 -19.25 11.12
CA GLY A 299 9.77 -19.55 9.70
C GLY A 299 8.96 -18.64 8.79
N GLU A 300 7.70 -18.34 9.12
CA GLU A 300 6.88 -17.34 8.42
C GLU A 300 7.51 -15.95 8.45
N VAL A 301 7.94 -15.50 9.62
CA VAL A 301 8.56 -14.17 9.80
C VAL A 301 9.85 -14.07 8.98
N LEU A 302 10.67 -15.12 8.95
CA LEU A 302 11.88 -15.15 8.15
C LEU A 302 11.59 -15.15 6.64
N ARG A 303 10.51 -15.81 6.19
CA ARG A 303 10.04 -15.71 4.79
C ARG A 303 9.60 -14.29 4.45
N LEU A 304 8.83 -13.65 5.33
CA LEU A 304 8.40 -12.25 5.15
C LEU A 304 9.56 -11.24 5.23
N ALA A 305 10.67 -11.61 5.87
CA ALA A 305 11.86 -10.78 5.94
C ALA A 305 12.60 -10.69 4.60
N GLN A 306 12.44 -11.68 3.71
CA GLN A 306 13.11 -11.73 2.40
C GLN A 306 12.71 -10.54 1.52
N GLU A 307 13.69 -9.96 0.84
CA GLU A 307 13.48 -8.85 -0.08
C GLU A 307 13.37 -9.35 -1.53
N PRO A 308 12.48 -8.77 -2.35
CA PRO A 308 12.35 -9.16 -3.74
C PRO A 308 13.62 -8.79 -4.53
N VAL A 309 13.95 -9.63 -5.51
CA VAL A 309 15.08 -9.42 -6.42
C VAL A 309 14.58 -8.80 -7.72
N SER A 310 15.39 -7.94 -8.33
CA SER A 310 15.06 -7.33 -9.62
C SER A 310 15.12 -8.35 -10.76
N LEU A 311 14.11 -8.37 -11.62
CA LEU A 311 14.13 -9.15 -12.87
C LEU A 311 15.18 -8.64 -13.86
N HIS A 312 15.62 -7.40 -13.73
CA HIS A 312 16.70 -6.83 -14.54
C HIS A 312 18.09 -7.12 -13.98
N ALA A 313 18.21 -7.86 -12.87
CA ALA A 313 19.51 -8.27 -12.37
C ALA A 313 20.18 -9.19 -13.41
N PRO A 314 21.41 -8.90 -13.85
CA PRO A 314 22.13 -9.78 -14.77
C PRO A 314 22.40 -11.12 -14.09
N VAL A 315 22.34 -12.20 -14.86
CA VAL A 315 22.58 -13.57 -14.39
C VAL A 315 23.80 -14.13 -15.10
N GLY A 316 24.91 -14.30 -14.38
CA GLY A 316 26.16 -14.83 -14.90
C GLY A 316 27.29 -13.80 -14.91
N GLU A 317 28.40 -14.13 -15.57
CA GLU A 317 29.56 -13.22 -15.75
C GLU A 317 29.40 -12.31 -16.98
N GLU A 318 28.55 -12.69 -17.93
CA GLU A 318 28.21 -11.92 -19.12
C GLU A 318 26.93 -11.12 -18.86
N ASP A 319 26.97 -9.79 -19.02
CA ASP A 319 25.87 -8.87 -18.73
C ASP A 319 24.70 -8.93 -19.77
N ASP A 320 24.69 -9.93 -20.65
CA ASP A 320 23.76 -10.03 -21.78
C ASP A 320 22.41 -10.69 -21.43
N VAL A 321 22.31 -11.39 -20.29
CA VAL A 321 21.10 -12.12 -19.88
C VAL A 321 20.59 -11.63 -18.54
N ALA A 322 19.35 -11.14 -18.51
CA ALA A 322 18.68 -10.75 -17.27
C ALA A 322 17.91 -11.92 -16.65
N LEU A 323 17.70 -11.87 -15.34
CA LEU A 323 16.91 -12.88 -14.61
C LEU A 323 15.50 -13.04 -15.20
N GLY A 324 14.88 -11.94 -15.63
CA GLY A 324 13.56 -11.93 -16.23
C GLY A 324 13.47 -12.70 -17.54
N ASP A 325 14.56 -12.78 -18.32
CA ASP A 325 14.58 -13.49 -19.60
C ASP A 325 14.55 -15.01 -19.41
N LEU A 326 14.84 -15.49 -18.20
CA LEU A 326 14.85 -16.91 -17.83
C LEU A 326 13.50 -17.39 -17.26
N ILE A 327 12.56 -16.47 -17.01
CA ILE A 327 11.27 -16.82 -16.40
C ILE A 327 10.30 -17.22 -17.51
N GLU A 328 9.82 -18.46 -17.44
CA GLU A 328 8.79 -18.96 -18.34
C GLU A 328 7.43 -18.28 -18.06
N ASP A 329 6.74 -17.90 -19.13
CA ASP A 329 5.37 -17.40 -19.05
C ASP A 329 4.41 -18.59 -18.96
N GLY A 330 3.93 -18.86 -17.75
CA GLY A 330 2.99 -19.96 -17.49
C GLY A 330 1.59 -19.75 -18.09
N ASP A 331 1.22 -18.52 -18.46
CA ASP A 331 -0.09 -18.23 -19.08
C ASP A 331 -0.04 -18.31 -20.62
N ALA A 332 1.15 -18.47 -21.20
CA ALA A 332 1.31 -18.55 -22.64
C ALA A 332 0.69 -19.84 -23.19
N ALA A 333 -0.27 -19.68 -24.10
CA ALA A 333 -0.90 -20.82 -24.76
C ALA A 333 0.11 -21.59 -25.61
N SER A 334 0.27 -22.89 -25.33
CA SER A 334 1.11 -23.76 -26.16
C SER A 334 0.55 -23.83 -27.58
N PRO A 335 1.38 -23.65 -28.64
CA PRO A 335 0.93 -23.79 -30.02
C PRO A 335 0.36 -25.18 -30.31
N VAL A 336 0.90 -26.22 -29.68
CA VAL A 336 0.45 -27.60 -29.82
C VAL A 336 -0.92 -27.77 -29.18
N GLU A 337 -1.12 -27.27 -27.97
CA GLU A 337 -2.41 -27.34 -27.27
C GLU A 337 -3.48 -26.52 -28.02
N SER A 338 -3.11 -25.35 -28.52
CA SER A 338 -4.01 -24.51 -29.32
C SER A 338 -4.43 -25.19 -30.62
N ALA A 339 -3.48 -25.82 -31.33
CA ALA A 339 -3.78 -26.60 -32.53
C ALA A 339 -4.62 -27.84 -32.22
N ALA A 340 -4.30 -28.56 -31.14
CA ALA A 340 -5.07 -29.71 -30.67
C ALA A 340 -6.50 -29.30 -30.32
N PHE A 341 -6.70 -28.17 -29.65
CA PHE A 341 -8.01 -27.63 -29.31
C PHE A 341 -8.82 -27.22 -30.55
N LEU A 342 -8.17 -26.63 -31.57
CA LEU A 342 -8.81 -26.31 -32.84
C LEU A 342 -9.24 -27.58 -33.60
N LEU A 343 -8.39 -28.59 -33.64
CA LEU A 343 -8.71 -29.89 -34.26
C LEU A 343 -9.83 -30.59 -33.49
N LEU A 344 -9.80 -30.58 -32.15
CA LEU A 344 -10.86 -31.09 -31.30
C LEU A 344 -12.19 -30.39 -31.63
N ARG A 345 -12.18 -29.06 -31.76
CA ARG A 345 -13.39 -28.30 -32.13
C ARG A 345 -13.92 -28.70 -33.50
N GLN A 346 -13.04 -28.88 -34.50
CA GLN A 346 -13.44 -29.34 -35.84
C GLN A 346 -14.02 -30.76 -35.83
N HIS A 347 -13.39 -31.69 -35.11
CA HIS A 347 -13.88 -33.05 -34.96
C HIS A 347 -15.22 -33.09 -34.21
N LEU A 348 -15.37 -32.30 -33.13
CA LEU A 348 -16.64 -32.16 -32.42
C LEU A 348 -17.73 -31.61 -33.34
N GLU A 349 -17.44 -30.60 -34.16
CA GLU A 349 -18.42 -30.05 -35.12
C GLU A 349 -18.82 -31.07 -36.20
N ALA A 350 -17.84 -31.81 -36.73
CA ALA A 350 -18.10 -32.89 -37.68
C ALA A 350 -18.99 -33.99 -37.08
N VAL A 351 -18.71 -34.42 -35.85
CA VAL A 351 -19.54 -35.41 -35.13
C VAL A 351 -20.93 -34.87 -34.86
N LEU A 352 -21.05 -33.63 -34.37
CA LEU A 352 -22.34 -33.00 -34.11
C LEU A 352 -23.18 -32.81 -35.39
N SER A 353 -22.56 -32.70 -36.57
CA SER A 353 -23.27 -32.57 -37.85
C SER A 353 -24.01 -33.85 -38.28
N THR A 354 -23.59 -35.01 -37.78
CA THR A 354 -24.26 -36.30 -38.05
C THR A 354 -25.58 -36.47 -37.28
N LEU A 355 -25.76 -35.69 -36.21
CA LEU A 355 -26.96 -35.71 -35.38
C LEU A 355 -28.10 -34.93 -36.03
N GLY A 356 -29.34 -35.27 -35.67
CA GLY A 356 -30.49 -34.48 -36.08
C GLY A 356 -30.42 -33.05 -35.53
N GLU A 357 -31.00 -32.08 -36.24
CA GLU A 357 -30.90 -30.65 -35.92
C GLU A 357 -31.31 -30.32 -34.47
N ARG A 358 -32.38 -30.95 -33.97
CA ARG A 358 -32.84 -30.83 -32.58
C ARG A 358 -31.88 -31.46 -31.57
N GLU A 359 -31.33 -32.64 -31.87
CA GLU A 359 -30.38 -33.36 -31.00
C GLU A 359 -29.08 -32.55 -30.85
N ARG A 360 -28.52 -32.08 -31.98
CA ARG A 360 -27.34 -31.21 -32.02
C ARG A 360 -27.53 -29.93 -31.20
N LYS A 361 -28.67 -29.25 -31.39
CA LYS A 361 -28.92 -27.96 -30.73
C LYS A 361 -29.14 -28.10 -29.22
N VAL A 362 -29.73 -29.22 -28.76
CA VAL A 362 -29.83 -29.55 -27.32
C VAL A 362 -28.44 -29.72 -26.71
N VAL A 363 -27.53 -30.47 -27.35
CA VAL A 363 -26.16 -30.68 -26.85
C VAL A 363 -25.34 -29.39 -26.86
N GLN A 364 -25.42 -28.59 -27.94
CA GLN A 364 -24.73 -27.30 -28.03
C GLN A 364 -25.14 -26.33 -26.92
N LEU A 365 -26.45 -26.22 -26.63
CA LEU A 365 -26.96 -25.34 -25.58
C LEU A 365 -26.68 -25.90 -24.17
N ARG A 366 -26.68 -27.22 -24.01
CA ARG A 366 -26.42 -27.86 -22.71
C ARG A 366 -25.00 -27.62 -22.23
N TYR A 367 -24.02 -27.81 -23.13
CA TYR A 367 -22.61 -27.66 -22.81
C TYR A 367 -22.04 -26.29 -23.20
N GLY A 368 -22.87 -25.37 -23.72
CA GLY A 368 -22.44 -24.03 -24.10
C GLY A 368 -21.39 -24.01 -25.21
N LEU A 369 -21.43 -24.97 -26.15
CA LEU A 369 -20.39 -25.12 -27.18
C LEU A 369 -20.37 -23.97 -28.20
N ALA A 370 -21.43 -23.16 -28.26
CA ALA A 370 -21.55 -22.04 -29.21
C ALA A 370 -21.37 -20.67 -28.53
N ASP A 371 -21.92 -20.48 -27.34
CA ASP A 371 -21.95 -19.21 -26.60
C ASP A 371 -21.11 -19.24 -25.29
N GLY A 372 -20.42 -20.34 -25.01
CA GLY A 372 -19.60 -20.54 -23.80
C GLY A 372 -20.41 -20.68 -22.51
N ARG A 373 -21.74 -20.71 -22.59
CA ARG A 373 -22.64 -20.71 -21.43
C ARG A 373 -23.47 -21.99 -21.38
N PRO A 374 -23.21 -22.90 -20.43
CA PRO A 374 -24.02 -24.10 -20.28
C PRO A 374 -25.43 -23.72 -19.78
N ARG A 375 -26.47 -24.31 -20.37
CA ARG A 375 -27.86 -24.10 -19.97
C ARG A 375 -28.44 -25.28 -19.22
N THR A 376 -29.38 -25.01 -18.32
CA THR A 376 -30.12 -26.07 -17.61
C THR A 376 -31.13 -26.75 -18.53
N LEU A 377 -31.49 -28.00 -18.21
CA LEU A 377 -32.48 -28.77 -18.98
C LEU A 377 -33.86 -28.07 -19.03
N GLU A 378 -34.19 -27.28 -18.01
CA GLU A 378 -35.43 -26.52 -17.95
C GLU A 378 -35.40 -25.32 -18.90
N GLU A 379 -34.31 -24.55 -18.92
CA GLU A 379 -34.12 -23.43 -19.85
C GLU A 379 -34.13 -23.90 -21.30
N ILE A 380 -33.47 -25.02 -21.58
CA ILE A 380 -33.50 -25.65 -22.92
C ILE A 380 -34.93 -26.10 -23.25
N GLY A 381 -35.66 -26.66 -22.28
CA GLY A 381 -37.05 -27.06 -22.45
C GLY A 381 -37.96 -25.88 -22.84
N ARG A 382 -37.78 -24.72 -22.21
CA ARG A 382 -38.49 -23.48 -22.56
C ARG A 382 -38.23 -23.03 -24.00
N ILE A 383 -36.98 -23.13 -24.47
CA ILE A 383 -36.59 -22.76 -25.84
C ILE A 383 -37.22 -23.68 -26.89
N PHE A 384 -37.31 -24.98 -26.61
CA PHE A 384 -37.89 -25.96 -27.53
C PHE A 384 -39.39 -26.19 -27.34
N GLY A 385 -40.02 -25.53 -26.37
CA GLY A 385 -41.45 -25.72 -26.04
C GLY A 385 -41.78 -27.11 -25.50
N VAL A 386 -40.84 -27.76 -24.80
CA VAL A 386 -41.01 -29.13 -24.26
C VAL A 386 -40.62 -29.20 -22.78
N THR A 387 -41.08 -30.24 -22.09
CA THR A 387 -40.78 -30.44 -20.67
C THR A 387 -39.29 -30.73 -20.43
N ARG A 388 -38.79 -30.39 -19.23
CA ARG A 388 -37.43 -30.73 -18.76
C ARG A 388 -37.09 -32.21 -18.98
N GLU A 389 -38.03 -33.08 -18.64
CA GLU A 389 -37.85 -34.53 -18.77
C GLU A 389 -37.71 -34.97 -20.23
N ARG A 390 -38.40 -34.28 -21.16
CA ARG A 390 -38.25 -34.55 -22.58
C ARG A 390 -36.86 -34.16 -23.10
N ILE A 391 -36.29 -33.05 -22.65
CA ILE A 391 -34.91 -32.67 -22.98
C ILE A 391 -33.91 -33.68 -22.42
N ARG A 392 -34.10 -34.14 -21.17
CA ARG A 392 -33.26 -35.18 -20.55
C ARG A 392 -33.25 -36.49 -21.36
N GLN A 393 -34.41 -36.90 -21.87
CA GLN A 393 -34.53 -38.07 -22.75
C GLN A 393 -33.79 -37.87 -24.07
N ILE A 394 -33.92 -36.70 -24.70
CA ILE A 394 -33.22 -36.36 -25.94
C ILE A 394 -31.70 -36.34 -25.71
N GLU A 395 -31.23 -35.72 -24.63
CA GLU A 395 -29.82 -35.70 -24.22
C GLU A 395 -29.29 -37.13 -24.03
N SER A 396 -29.96 -37.95 -23.22
CA SER A 396 -29.52 -39.34 -22.96
C SER A 396 -29.46 -40.18 -24.23
N LYS A 397 -30.46 -40.05 -25.12
CA LYS A 397 -30.47 -40.73 -26.41
C LYS A 397 -29.35 -40.25 -27.33
N THR A 398 -29.07 -38.95 -27.32
CA THR A 398 -28.02 -38.33 -28.14
C THR A 398 -26.64 -38.73 -27.64
N LEU A 399 -26.40 -38.72 -26.33
CA LEU A 399 -25.13 -39.17 -25.74
C LEU A 399 -24.87 -40.65 -26.00
N ASN A 400 -25.88 -41.52 -25.95
CA ASN A 400 -25.73 -42.92 -26.31
C ASN A 400 -25.38 -43.09 -27.81
N LYS A 401 -26.05 -42.34 -28.70
CA LYS A 401 -25.69 -42.32 -30.13
C LYS A 401 -24.25 -41.86 -30.37
N LEU A 402 -23.78 -40.88 -29.61
CA LEU A 402 -22.41 -40.37 -29.69
C LEU A 402 -21.37 -41.38 -29.17
N ARG A 403 -21.74 -42.19 -28.17
CA ARG A 403 -20.89 -43.27 -27.62
C ARG A 403 -20.71 -44.44 -28.58
N ASP A 404 -21.76 -44.82 -29.31
CA ASP A 404 -21.75 -45.99 -30.21
C ASP A 404 -21.21 -45.66 -31.62
N HIS A 405 -20.88 -44.40 -31.89
CA HIS A 405 -20.43 -43.96 -33.21
C HIS A 405 -18.92 -44.25 -33.40
N ALA A 406 -18.52 -44.63 -34.62
CA ALA A 406 -17.12 -44.82 -35.03
C ALA A 406 -16.20 -43.59 -34.83
N PHE A 407 -16.76 -42.44 -34.46
CA PHE A 407 -16.03 -41.21 -34.18
C PHE A 407 -15.65 -41.05 -32.70
N ALA A 408 -16.23 -41.85 -31.80
CA ALA A 408 -15.81 -41.89 -30.39
C ALA A 408 -14.33 -42.28 -30.26
N ASP A 409 -13.85 -43.17 -31.13
CA ASP A 409 -12.44 -43.57 -31.20
C ASP A 409 -11.53 -42.41 -31.65
N GLN A 410 -12.01 -41.52 -32.52
CA GLN A 410 -11.24 -40.33 -32.97
C GLN A 410 -11.16 -39.24 -31.90
N LEU A 411 -12.22 -39.09 -31.08
CA LEU A 411 -12.23 -38.15 -29.95
C LEU A 411 -11.44 -38.66 -28.74
N ARG A 412 -11.18 -39.98 -28.67
CA ARG A 412 -10.42 -40.61 -27.58
C ARG A 412 -8.98 -40.11 -27.50
N GLY A 413 -8.40 -39.71 -28.62
CA GLY A 413 -7.03 -39.17 -28.70
C GLY A 413 -6.85 -37.78 -28.09
N TYR A 414 -7.92 -37.14 -27.58
CA TYR A 414 -7.89 -35.82 -26.92
C TYR A 414 -8.16 -35.90 -25.41
N LEU A 415 -8.17 -37.11 -24.83
CA LEU A 415 -8.41 -37.31 -23.39
C LEU A 415 -7.14 -37.18 -22.54
N ASP A 416 -5.98 -37.29 -23.18
CA ASP A 416 -4.65 -36.99 -22.65
C ASP A 416 -4.18 -35.64 -23.20
#